data_AF-A0AAX7T7P3-F1
#
_entry.id   AF-A0AAX7T7P3-F1
#
_cell.length_a   1.000
_cell.length_b   1.000
_cell.length_c   1.000
_cell.angle_alpha   90.00
_cell.angle_beta   90.00
_cell.angle_gamma   90.00
#
_symmetry.space_group_name_H-M   'P 1'
#
loop_
_entity.id
_entity.type
_entity.pdbx_description
1 polymer ?
#
loop_
_entity_poly.entity_id
_entity_poly.type
_entity_poly.pdbx_seq_one_letter_code
_entity_poly.pdbx_strand_id
1 'polypeptide(L)'
;MDFCRSCSRVLQLTEPTVSFCPTWSTSDASTRLHAALPAHMAAAVRLPCDRPPRISTSFFSRLLQSITIPRRSLLELQPFSKPSDSEQSLQRGRSFNSSTGRYTAPVSGFYQLTASLLIESGDRVQVRLRDSVKAAICIESLCQSNLSVESVMGVAAAGGTFSMLLTGTLYLQAGEYVSVFVDNATGSAISILQDSLFSGILLGI
;
A
#
# COMPACT_ATOMS: atom_id res chain seq x y z
N MET A 1 25.05 -11.61 -4.24
CA MET A 1 25.16 -10.93 -2.93
C MET A 1 24.08 -11.53 -2.03
N ASP A 2 24.36 -12.69 -1.45
CA ASP A 2 23.46 -13.36 -0.52
C ASP A 2 24.26 -13.67 0.74
N PHE A 3 24.15 -12.81 1.75
CA PHE A 3 24.71 -13.08 3.07
C PHE A 3 23.60 -13.55 3.99
N CYS A 4 23.36 -14.87 4.01
CA CYS A 4 22.64 -15.50 5.12
C CYS A 4 23.68 -16.14 6.03
N ARG A 5 24.22 -15.37 6.98
CA ARG A 5 25.04 -15.92 8.06
C ARG A 5 24.10 -16.49 9.13
N SER A 6 24.32 -17.75 9.47
CA SER A 6 23.61 -18.51 10.50
C SER A 6 23.55 -17.74 11.83
N CYS A 7 22.34 -17.56 12.38
CA CYS A 7 22.16 -17.03 13.73
C CYS A 7 21.83 -18.20 14.65
N SER A 8 22.85 -18.78 15.29
CA SER A 8 22.64 -19.80 16.33
C SER A 8 22.24 -19.10 17.63
N ARG A 9 20.94 -19.15 17.99
CA ARG A 9 20.50 -18.80 19.35
C ARG A 9 20.78 -19.98 20.28
N VAL A 10 21.75 -19.82 21.18
CA VAL A 10 21.83 -20.68 22.38
C VAL A 10 20.92 -20.02 23.42
N LEU A 11 19.80 -20.67 23.72
CA LEU A 11 18.95 -20.31 24.86
C LEU A 11 19.65 -20.82 26.12
N GLN A 12 20.41 -19.97 26.80
CA GLN A 12 20.76 -20.18 28.21
C GLN A 12 19.79 -19.38 29.06
N LEU A 13 18.88 -20.11 29.72
CA LEU A 13 18.03 -19.59 30.78
C LEU A 13 18.87 -19.48 32.06
N THR A 14 19.38 -18.28 32.36
CA THR A 14 19.52 -17.74 33.73
C THR A 14 20.03 -16.28 33.67
N GLU A 15 19.14 -15.34 34.01
CA GLU A 15 19.35 -13.98 34.56
C GLU A 15 20.11 -12.88 33.77
N PRO A 16 19.86 -11.57 34.08
CA PRO A 16 19.76 -10.53 33.07
C PRO A 16 21.01 -9.67 32.98
N THR A 17 21.79 -9.83 31.92
CA THR A 17 22.63 -8.75 31.38
C THR A 17 22.85 -9.00 29.89
N VAL A 18 22.36 -8.08 29.07
CA VAL A 18 22.53 -8.12 27.62
C VAL A 18 23.97 -7.72 27.32
N SER A 19 24.82 -8.69 26.98
CA SER A 19 26.15 -8.43 26.43
C SER A 19 26.18 -8.84 24.95
N PHE A 20 26.26 -7.84 24.08
CA PHE A 20 26.54 -8.02 22.65
C PHE A 20 28.06 -8.06 22.46
N CYS A 21 28.59 -9.19 21.99
CA CYS A 21 29.95 -9.27 21.46
C CYS A 21 29.89 -9.60 19.96
N PRO A 22 30.40 -8.73 19.06
CA PRO A 22 30.78 -9.16 17.73
C PRO A 22 32.28 -9.52 17.76
N THR A 23 32.60 -10.81 17.70
CA THR A 23 33.96 -11.23 17.34
C THR A 23 34.04 -11.44 15.84
N TRP A 24 34.72 -10.52 15.15
CA TRP A 24 35.24 -10.75 13.82
C TRP A 24 36.56 -11.52 13.93
N SER A 25 36.67 -12.64 13.22
CA SER A 25 37.96 -13.25 12.92
C SER A 25 38.06 -13.54 11.42
N THR A 26 38.95 -12.81 10.75
CA THR A 26 39.53 -13.18 9.46
C THR A 26 40.91 -13.79 9.71
N SER A 27 41.15 -15.01 9.27
CA SER A 27 42.46 -15.42 8.75
C SER A 27 42.43 -16.82 8.15
N ASP A 28 43.19 -16.93 7.06
CA ASP A 28 43.43 -18.08 6.20
C ASP A 28 44.31 -19.17 6.85
N ALA A 29 44.20 -20.36 6.25
CA ALA A 29 45.20 -21.41 6.06
C ALA A 29 45.85 -22.17 7.26
N SER A 30 45.62 -23.48 7.18
CA SER A 30 46.56 -24.59 7.42
C SER A 30 46.55 -25.35 8.75
N THR A 31 46.45 -26.67 8.58
CA THR A 31 47.06 -27.78 9.33
C THR A 31 46.10 -28.66 10.15
N ARG A 32 46.13 -29.95 9.80
CA ARG A 32 45.34 -31.08 10.29
C ARG A 32 45.60 -31.37 11.77
N LEU A 33 44.57 -31.79 12.51
CA LEU A 33 44.67 -32.89 13.48
C LEU A 33 43.30 -33.48 13.79
N HIS A 34 43.22 -34.81 13.71
CA HIS A 34 42.06 -35.63 13.98
C HIS A 34 41.72 -35.64 15.47
N ALA A 35 40.44 -35.45 15.80
CA ALA A 35 39.85 -35.98 17.03
C ALA A 35 38.39 -36.36 16.72
N ALA A 36 38.15 -37.66 16.55
CA ALA A 36 36.81 -38.23 16.45
C ALA A 36 36.18 -38.24 17.86
N LEU A 37 35.01 -37.62 18.00
CA LEU A 37 34.16 -37.70 19.19
C LEU A 37 32.76 -38.19 18.78
N PRO A 38 32.08 -38.94 19.67
CA PRO A 38 31.06 -39.91 19.31
C PRO A 38 29.75 -39.29 18.85
N ALA A 39 29.14 -39.93 17.85
CA ALA A 39 27.82 -39.61 17.33
C ALA A 39 26.73 -40.07 18.31
N HIS A 40 26.31 -39.18 19.22
CA HIS A 40 25.05 -39.36 19.92
C HIS A 40 24.18 -38.09 19.80
N MET A 41 23.18 -38.24 18.94
CA MET A 41 21.89 -37.53 18.87
C MET A 41 21.87 -36.05 19.29
N ALA A 42 22.12 -35.18 18.32
CA ALA A 42 21.38 -33.94 18.22
C ALA A 42 20.73 -33.90 16.83
N ALA A 43 19.51 -34.42 16.72
CA ALA A 43 18.65 -34.08 15.60
C ALA A 43 18.31 -32.60 15.72
N ALA A 44 19.18 -31.75 15.19
CA ALA A 44 18.89 -30.34 15.02
C ALA A 44 17.73 -30.26 14.04
N VAL A 45 16.51 -30.10 14.56
CA VAL A 45 15.36 -29.69 13.77
C VAL A 45 15.76 -28.33 13.20
N ARG A 46 16.13 -28.32 11.91
CA ARG A 46 16.26 -27.08 11.15
C ARG A 46 14.85 -26.56 10.98
N LEU A 47 14.39 -25.76 11.95
CA LEU A 47 13.28 -24.87 11.69
C LEU A 47 13.72 -24.02 10.48
N PRO A 48 12.99 -24.03 9.36
CA PRO A 48 13.24 -23.08 8.30
C PRO A 48 13.31 -21.70 8.97
N CYS A 49 14.35 -20.91 8.66
CA CYS A 49 14.30 -19.50 8.99
C CYS A 49 13.05 -18.98 8.29
N ASP A 50 11.96 -18.81 9.05
CA ASP A 50 10.73 -18.25 8.53
C ASP A 50 11.14 -16.88 7.99
N ARG A 51 11.15 -16.77 6.66
CA ARG A 51 11.48 -15.52 6.01
C ARG A 51 10.51 -14.50 6.62
N PRO A 52 10.98 -13.33 7.09
CA PRO A 52 10.06 -12.33 7.64
C PRO A 52 8.95 -12.13 6.62
N PRO A 53 7.67 -12.12 7.04
CA PRO A 53 6.54 -12.14 6.13
C PRO A 53 6.73 -11.03 5.11
N ARG A 54 6.97 -11.42 3.86
CA ARG A 54 7.15 -10.47 2.77
C ARG A 54 5.75 -10.02 2.38
N ILE A 55 5.55 -8.70 2.27
CA ILE A 55 4.36 -8.12 1.66
C ILE A 55 4.13 -8.85 0.33
N SER A 56 3.08 -9.66 0.27
CA SER A 56 2.81 -10.52 -0.88
C SER A 56 2.37 -9.68 -2.07
N THR A 57 1.55 -8.66 -1.83
CA THR A 57 0.97 -7.83 -2.87
C THR A 57 0.81 -6.38 -2.42
N SER A 58 1.21 -5.46 -3.28
CA SER A 58 1.03 -4.03 -3.12
C SER A 58 0.91 -3.39 -4.49
N PHE A 59 0.21 -2.27 -4.57
CA PHE A 59 0.16 -1.47 -5.77
C PHE A 59 0.32 0.01 -5.44
N PHE A 60 0.82 0.72 -6.42
CA PHE A 60 0.91 2.16 -6.41
C PHE A 60 0.59 2.66 -7.81
N SER A 61 -0.23 3.70 -7.88
CA SER A 61 -0.66 4.29 -9.13
C SER A 61 -0.83 5.79 -8.98
N ARG A 62 -0.68 6.48 -10.11
CA ARG A 62 -0.72 7.93 -10.20
C ARG A 62 -1.69 8.33 -11.30
N LEU A 63 -2.42 9.42 -11.07
CA LEU A 63 -3.28 9.99 -12.08
C LEU A 63 -2.42 10.69 -13.15
N LEU A 64 -2.55 10.24 -14.40
CA LEU A 64 -1.70 10.70 -15.49
C LEU A 64 -2.01 12.11 -15.99
N GLN A 65 -3.28 12.50 -15.91
CA GLN A 65 -3.79 13.73 -16.48
C GLN A 65 -4.85 14.30 -15.55
N SER A 66 -4.96 15.62 -15.51
CA SER A 66 -6.03 16.25 -14.73
C SER A 66 -7.40 15.88 -15.31
N ILE A 67 -8.34 15.51 -14.44
CA ILE A 67 -9.71 15.13 -14.81
C ILE A 67 -10.67 16.19 -14.30
N THR A 68 -11.45 16.78 -15.19
CA THR A 68 -12.55 17.68 -14.81
C THR A 68 -13.79 16.87 -14.45
N ILE A 69 -14.29 17.07 -13.23
CA ILE A 69 -15.53 16.48 -12.74
C ILE A 69 -16.64 17.53 -12.85
N PRO A 70 -17.68 17.28 -13.66
CA PRO A 70 -18.82 18.17 -13.78
C PRO A 70 -19.49 18.47 -12.44
N ARG A 71 -20.27 19.55 -12.39
CA ARG A 71 -21.10 19.85 -11.23
C ARG A 71 -22.15 18.75 -11.05
N ARG A 72 -22.50 18.42 -9.80
CA ARG A 72 -23.58 17.47 -9.47
C ARG A 72 -23.41 16.12 -10.16
N SER A 73 -22.18 15.61 -10.20
CA SER A 73 -21.86 14.34 -10.86
C SER A 73 -20.94 13.47 -10.01
N LEU A 74 -21.10 12.16 -10.18
CA LEU A 74 -20.21 11.12 -9.68
C LEU A 74 -19.38 10.59 -10.85
N LEU A 75 -18.05 10.52 -10.67
CA LEU A 75 -17.15 9.93 -11.66
C LEU A 75 -16.17 8.95 -11.03
N GLU A 76 -15.90 7.85 -11.74
CA GLU A 76 -14.75 6.99 -11.49
C GLU A 76 -13.49 7.67 -12.05
N LEU A 77 -12.44 7.78 -11.22
CA LEU A 77 -11.18 8.36 -11.65
C LEU A 77 -10.40 7.34 -12.49
N GLN A 78 -10.42 7.54 -13.81
CA GLN A 78 -9.65 6.75 -14.76
C GLN A 78 -9.00 7.62 -15.84
N PRO A 79 -7.82 7.25 -16.34
CA PRO A 79 -7.00 6.10 -15.93
C PRO A 79 -5.94 6.49 -14.89
N PHE A 80 -5.93 5.82 -13.73
CA PHE A 80 -4.71 5.70 -12.94
C PHE A 80 -3.76 4.77 -13.70
N SER A 81 -2.51 5.18 -13.94
CA SER A 81 -1.53 4.29 -14.56
C SER A 81 -0.50 3.81 -13.56
N LYS A 82 0.23 2.76 -13.93
CA LYS A 82 1.48 2.43 -13.24
C LYS A 82 2.43 3.62 -13.39
N PRO A 83 3.14 3.99 -12.33
CA PRO A 83 4.14 5.03 -12.43
C PRO A 83 5.35 4.61 -13.27
N SER A 84 6.23 5.57 -13.55
CA SER A 84 7.50 5.38 -14.26
C SER A 84 8.41 4.33 -13.59
N ASP A 85 9.42 3.85 -14.34
CA ASP A 85 10.30 2.74 -13.95
C ASP A 85 10.95 2.89 -12.55
N SER A 86 11.14 4.12 -12.07
CA SER A 86 11.68 4.41 -10.73
C SER A 86 10.75 4.03 -9.56
N GLU A 87 9.44 4.02 -9.76
CA GLU A 87 8.44 3.74 -8.71
C GLU A 87 7.95 2.28 -8.75
N GLN A 88 8.47 1.44 -9.66
CA GLN A 88 8.15 0.00 -9.75
C GLN A 88 8.48 -0.78 -8.47
N SER A 89 9.40 -0.28 -7.64
CA SER A 89 9.77 -0.91 -6.37
C SER A 89 8.61 -1.03 -5.37
N LEU A 90 7.58 -0.18 -5.52
CA LEU A 90 6.37 -0.16 -4.68
C LEU A 90 5.29 -1.14 -5.17
N GLN A 91 5.44 -1.67 -6.38
CA GLN A 91 4.52 -2.62 -6.98
C GLN A 91 4.96 -4.06 -6.68
N ARG A 92 4.12 -4.83 -5.98
CA ARG A 92 4.34 -6.27 -5.72
C ARG A 92 3.18 -7.06 -6.30
N GLY A 93 3.47 -7.97 -7.23
CA GLY A 93 2.47 -8.77 -7.94
C GLY A 93 2.00 -8.18 -9.28
N ARG A 94 1.17 -8.94 -10.02
CA ARG A 94 0.70 -8.60 -11.39
C ARG A 94 -0.77 -8.15 -11.44
N SER A 95 -1.22 -7.44 -10.40
CA SER A 95 -2.65 -7.23 -10.12
C SER A 95 -3.22 -5.87 -10.52
N PHE A 96 -2.38 -4.95 -11.00
CA PHE A 96 -2.83 -3.64 -11.47
C PHE A 96 -2.97 -3.63 -12.99
N ASN A 97 -4.18 -3.35 -13.47
CA ASN A 97 -4.46 -3.20 -14.88
C ASN A 97 -4.36 -1.73 -15.29
N SER A 98 -3.24 -1.38 -15.92
CA SER A 98 -2.95 -0.01 -16.38
C SER A 98 -3.86 0.49 -17.50
N SER A 99 -4.57 -0.39 -18.21
CA SER A 99 -5.54 0.01 -19.24
C SER A 99 -6.84 0.52 -18.62
N THR A 100 -7.26 -0.06 -17.49
CA THR A 100 -8.50 0.28 -16.78
C THR A 100 -8.28 1.15 -15.55
N GLY A 101 -7.04 1.27 -15.04
CA GLY A 101 -6.71 1.96 -13.79
C GLY A 101 -7.27 1.32 -12.52
N ARG A 102 -7.80 0.10 -12.63
CA ARG A 102 -8.34 -0.70 -11.53
C ARG A 102 -7.28 -1.64 -10.96
N TYR A 103 -7.29 -1.81 -9.65
CA TYR A 103 -6.55 -2.87 -8.97
C TYR A 103 -7.48 -4.03 -8.68
N THR A 104 -7.10 -5.24 -9.09
CA THR A 104 -7.85 -6.47 -8.81
C THR A 104 -7.13 -7.30 -7.76
N ALA A 105 -7.77 -7.59 -6.64
CA ALA A 105 -7.18 -8.34 -5.56
C ALA A 105 -6.80 -9.77 -6.04
N PRO A 106 -5.51 -10.15 -6.01
CA PRO A 106 -5.10 -11.50 -6.41
C PRO A 106 -5.37 -12.56 -5.36
N VAL A 107 -5.51 -12.15 -4.09
CA VAL A 107 -5.76 -13.03 -2.94
C VAL A 107 -6.81 -12.36 -2.06
N SER A 108 -7.61 -13.17 -1.37
CA SER A 108 -8.57 -12.63 -0.41
C SER A 108 -7.84 -12.19 0.87
N GLY A 109 -8.24 -11.05 1.44
CA GLY A 109 -7.66 -10.56 2.70
C GLY A 109 -7.95 -9.10 2.98
N PHE A 110 -7.34 -8.58 4.06
CA PHE A 110 -7.44 -7.19 4.48
C PHE A 110 -6.38 -6.34 3.78
N TYR A 111 -6.84 -5.35 3.02
CA TYR A 111 -6.00 -4.40 2.29
C TYR A 111 -6.08 -3.03 2.94
N GLN A 112 -4.93 -2.45 3.26
CA GLN A 112 -4.84 -1.02 3.54
C GLN A 112 -4.86 -0.28 2.20
N LEU A 113 -5.81 0.63 2.03
CA LEU A 113 -5.99 1.42 0.81
C LEU A 113 -5.83 2.90 1.14
N THR A 114 -5.12 3.61 0.27
CA THR A 114 -4.85 5.04 0.42
C THR A 114 -5.05 5.76 -0.90
N ALA A 115 -5.79 6.86 -0.89
CA ALA A 115 -5.87 7.79 -2.01
C ALA A 115 -5.56 9.22 -1.54
N SER A 116 -4.69 9.92 -2.24
CA SER A 116 -4.35 11.32 -2.00
C SER A 116 -4.71 12.12 -3.23
N LEU A 117 -5.81 12.85 -3.17
CA LEU A 117 -6.35 13.61 -4.29
C LEU A 117 -5.97 15.08 -4.15
N LEU A 118 -5.42 15.65 -5.22
CA LEU A 118 -5.20 17.09 -5.32
C LEU A 118 -6.33 17.67 -6.15
N ILE A 119 -7.12 18.57 -5.57
CA ILE A 119 -8.35 19.08 -6.15
C ILE A 119 -8.24 20.58 -6.32
N GLU A 120 -8.49 21.05 -7.53
CA GLU A 120 -8.61 22.46 -7.86
C GLU A 120 -10.09 22.81 -8.05
N SER A 121 -10.51 23.89 -7.38
CA SER A 121 -11.84 24.46 -7.52
C SER A 121 -11.73 25.90 -8.02
N GLY A 122 -12.53 26.26 -9.02
CA GLY A 122 -12.62 27.65 -9.47
C GLY A 122 -13.41 28.52 -8.51
N ASP A 123 -13.30 29.84 -8.69
CA ASP A 123 -14.10 30.81 -7.93
C ASP A 123 -15.60 30.60 -8.12
N ARG A 124 -16.35 30.80 -7.05
CA ARG A 124 -17.80 30.56 -7.03
C ARG A 124 -18.55 31.82 -6.67
N VAL A 125 -19.51 32.17 -7.53
CA VAL A 125 -20.42 33.30 -7.30
C VAL A 125 -21.32 33.05 -6.08
N GLN A 126 -21.69 31.79 -5.82
CA GLN A 126 -22.50 31.39 -4.67
C GLN A 126 -22.03 30.03 -4.16
N VAL A 127 -21.71 29.93 -2.86
CA VAL A 127 -21.50 28.65 -2.17
C VAL A 127 -22.70 28.33 -1.32
N ARG A 128 -23.25 27.14 -1.51
CA ARG A 128 -24.36 26.65 -0.71
C ARG A 128 -23.82 25.92 0.51
N LEU A 129 -24.58 25.96 1.61
CA LEU A 129 -24.26 25.25 2.85
C LEU A 129 -24.13 23.71 2.67
N ARG A 130 -24.57 23.18 1.52
CA ARG A 130 -24.52 21.76 1.14
C ARG A 130 -23.55 21.45 0.00
N ASP A 131 -22.70 22.40 -0.39
CA ASP A 131 -21.67 22.14 -1.39
C ASP A 131 -20.52 21.36 -0.75
N SER A 132 -20.41 20.09 -1.13
CA SER A 132 -19.37 19.19 -0.67
C SER A 132 -18.77 18.42 -1.84
N VAL A 133 -17.54 17.97 -1.65
CA VAL A 133 -16.90 16.96 -2.49
C VAL A 133 -16.71 15.73 -1.62
N LYS A 134 -17.20 14.60 -2.11
CA LYS A 134 -17.01 13.30 -1.47
C LYS A 134 -16.12 12.47 -2.37
N ALA A 135 -15.07 11.88 -1.81
CA ALA A 135 -14.26 10.87 -2.48
C ALA A 135 -14.48 9.52 -1.79
N ALA A 136 -14.38 8.44 -2.55
CA ALA A 136 -14.53 7.09 -2.03
C ALA A 136 -13.64 6.09 -2.79
N ILE A 137 -13.04 5.14 -2.09
CA ILE A 137 -12.44 3.94 -2.68
C ILE A 137 -13.48 2.83 -2.55
N CYS A 138 -13.95 2.25 -3.65
CA CYS A 138 -15.10 1.34 -3.66
C CYS A 138 -14.74 -0.03 -4.24
N ILE A 139 -15.26 -1.09 -3.63
CA ILE A 139 -15.19 -2.47 -4.13
C ILE A 139 -16.25 -2.65 -5.22
N GLU A 140 -15.88 -3.15 -6.40
CA GLU A 140 -16.83 -3.45 -7.50
C GLU A 140 -17.76 -2.27 -7.86
N SER A 141 -17.28 -1.03 -7.72
CA SER A 141 -18.07 0.21 -7.87
C SER A 141 -19.21 0.40 -6.86
N LEU A 142 -19.26 -0.39 -5.78
CA LEU A 142 -20.25 -0.31 -4.72
C LEU A 142 -19.76 0.63 -3.59
N CYS A 143 -20.10 1.91 -3.70
CA CYS A 143 -19.72 2.93 -2.72
C CYS A 143 -20.66 3.00 -1.51
N GLN A 144 -21.05 1.84 -0.96
CA GLN A 144 -21.92 1.71 0.21
C GLN A 144 -21.11 1.45 1.48
N SER A 145 -21.69 1.69 2.65
CA SER A 145 -21.04 1.41 3.94
C SER A 145 -20.52 -0.03 4.00
N ASN A 146 -19.29 -0.22 4.50
CA ASN A 146 -18.54 -1.49 4.57
C ASN A 146 -17.88 -1.96 3.27
N LEU A 147 -18.25 -1.40 2.10
CA LEU A 147 -17.61 -1.70 0.81
C LEU A 147 -16.80 -0.51 0.27
N SER A 148 -16.68 0.54 1.08
CA SER A 148 -15.95 1.74 0.70
C SER A 148 -15.19 2.39 1.86
N VAL A 149 -14.11 3.09 1.49
CA VAL A 149 -13.42 4.07 2.35
C VAL A 149 -13.76 5.44 1.82
N GLU A 150 -14.29 6.32 2.67
CA GLU A 150 -14.86 7.60 2.22
C GLU A 150 -14.26 8.78 2.96
N SER A 151 -14.19 9.92 2.28
CA SER A 151 -13.85 11.21 2.86
C SER A 151 -14.71 12.30 2.25
N VAL A 152 -15.22 13.21 3.08
CA VAL A 152 -16.12 14.29 2.66
C VAL A 152 -15.52 15.62 3.09
N MET A 153 -15.46 16.57 2.16
CA MET A 153 -14.95 17.91 2.41
C MET A 153 -15.94 18.96 1.92
N GLY A 154 -16.24 19.95 2.76
CA GLY A 154 -16.96 21.15 2.35
C GLY A 154 -16.07 22.08 1.54
N VAL A 155 -16.61 22.76 0.53
CA VAL A 155 -15.78 23.58 -0.37
C VAL A 155 -16.04 25.07 -0.15
N ALA A 156 -14.95 25.85 -0.10
CA ALA A 156 -14.99 27.29 0.11
C ALA A 156 -15.50 28.06 -1.12
N ALA A 157 -15.85 29.34 -0.91
CA ALA A 157 -16.30 30.25 -1.97
C ALA A 157 -15.15 30.84 -2.80
N ALA A 158 -14.05 31.15 -2.11
CA ALA A 158 -12.79 31.38 -2.77
C ALA A 158 -12.34 30.05 -3.42
N GLY A 159 -12.05 30.09 -4.72
CA GLY A 159 -11.43 28.98 -5.40
C GLY A 159 -10.04 28.70 -4.83
N GLY A 160 -9.43 27.64 -5.33
CA GLY A 160 -8.08 27.24 -4.95
C GLY A 160 -7.90 25.73 -4.98
N THR A 161 -6.68 25.36 -4.62
CA THR A 161 -6.22 23.96 -4.60
C THR A 161 -6.20 23.44 -3.17
N PHE A 162 -6.80 22.29 -2.96
CA PHE A 162 -6.82 21.60 -1.67
C PHE A 162 -6.54 20.11 -1.84
N SER A 163 -6.11 19.45 -0.78
CA SER A 163 -5.85 18.01 -0.78
C SER A 163 -6.92 17.25 0.01
N MET A 164 -7.33 16.10 -0.50
CA MET A 164 -8.18 15.14 0.19
C MET A 164 -7.42 13.82 0.37
N LEU A 165 -7.26 13.40 1.62
CA LEU A 165 -6.67 12.10 1.96
C LEU A 165 -7.78 11.12 2.35
N LEU A 166 -7.74 9.94 1.75
CA LEU A 166 -8.57 8.79 2.08
C LEU A 166 -7.65 7.67 2.50
N THR A 167 -7.92 7.08 3.66
CA THR A 167 -7.13 5.97 4.17
C THR A 167 -8.03 5.06 4.99
N GLY A 168 -8.00 3.77 4.70
CA GLY A 168 -8.81 2.79 5.41
C GLY A 168 -8.45 1.37 5.02
N THR A 169 -9.08 0.42 5.69
CA THR A 169 -8.87 -1.00 5.46
C THR A 169 -10.15 -1.62 4.91
N LEU A 170 -10.05 -2.35 3.80
CA LEU A 170 -11.16 -3.13 3.24
C LEU A 170 -10.76 -4.60 3.14
N TYR A 171 -11.71 -5.49 3.38
CA TYR A 171 -11.56 -6.90 3.03
C TYR A 171 -11.92 -7.08 1.57
N LEU A 172 -10.98 -7.56 0.74
CA LEU A 172 -11.20 -7.84 -0.67
C LEU A 172 -11.20 -9.35 -0.87
N GLN A 173 -12.12 -9.87 -1.68
CA GLN A 173 -12.08 -11.23 -2.18
C GLN A 173 -11.18 -11.31 -3.41
N ALA A 174 -10.53 -12.46 -3.62
CA ALA A 174 -9.76 -12.70 -4.84
C ALA A 174 -10.65 -12.50 -6.09
N GLY A 175 -10.22 -11.62 -6.98
CA GLY A 175 -10.94 -11.24 -8.20
C GLY A 175 -11.74 -9.95 -8.10
N GLU A 176 -12.00 -9.43 -6.90
CA GLU A 176 -12.67 -8.13 -6.74
C GLU A 176 -11.72 -6.99 -7.13
N TYR A 177 -12.25 -5.95 -7.79
CA TYR A 177 -11.51 -4.73 -8.03
C TYR A 177 -11.89 -3.59 -7.10
N VAL A 178 -10.92 -2.70 -6.89
CA VAL A 178 -11.13 -1.40 -6.23
C VAL A 178 -10.78 -0.26 -7.17
N SER A 179 -11.54 0.82 -7.04
CA SER A 179 -11.34 2.06 -7.79
C SER A 179 -11.74 3.28 -6.97
N VAL A 180 -11.28 4.46 -7.39
CA VAL A 180 -11.55 5.72 -6.71
C VAL A 180 -12.67 6.46 -7.43
N PHE A 181 -13.69 6.87 -6.68
CA PHE A 181 -14.82 7.65 -7.14
C PHE A 181 -14.82 9.02 -6.47
N VAL A 182 -15.27 10.03 -7.20
CA VAL A 182 -15.46 11.37 -6.67
C VAL A 182 -16.86 11.88 -7.03
N ASP A 183 -17.63 12.23 -6.02
CA ASP A 183 -18.92 12.89 -6.10
C ASP A 183 -18.73 14.40 -5.87
N ASN A 184 -18.95 15.16 -6.93
CA ASN A 184 -18.97 16.61 -6.89
C ASN A 184 -20.40 17.10 -6.63
N ALA A 185 -20.77 17.23 -5.36
CA ALA A 185 -22.06 17.81 -4.96
C ALA A 185 -22.04 19.35 -4.94
N THR A 186 -21.12 20.01 -5.66
CA THR A 186 -21.04 21.48 -5.71
C THR A 186 -21.79 22.08 -6.91
N GLY A 187 -21.92 23.40 -6.93
CA GLY A 187 -22.56 24.14 -8.04
C GLY A 187 -21.71 24.32 -9.30
N SER A 188 -20.41 24.02 -9.24
CA SER A 188 -19.44 24.22 -10.32
C SER A 188 -18.66 22.93 -10.62
N ALA A 189 -17.97 22.89 -11.76
CA ALA A 189 -16.99 21.84 -11.99
C ALA A 189 -15.80 21.97 -11.03
N ILE A 190 -15.12 20.86 -10.79
CA ILE A 190 -13.83 20.78 -10.08
C ILE A 190 -12.84 19.98 -10.93
N SER A 191 -11.55 20.16 -10.72
CA SER A 191 -10.51 19.40 -11.42
C SER A 191 -9.72 18.57 -10.41
N ILE A 192 -9.62 17.26 -10.65
CA ILE A 192 -8.64 16.43 -9.95
C ILE A 192 -7.33 16.56 -10.72
N LEU A 193 -6.32 17.11 -10.07
CA LEU A 193 -5.03 17.37 -10.70
C LEU A 193 -4.24 16.08 -10.90
N GLN A 194 -3.37 16.10 -11.91
CA GLN A 194 -2.30 15.13 -12.07
C GLN A 194 -1.49 14.97 -10.77
N ASP A 195 -0.79 13.85 -10.63
CA ASP A 195 -0.05 13.49 -9.41
C ASP A 195 -0.92 13.10 -8.20
N SER A 196 -2.24 13.11 -8.34
CA SER A 196 -3.12 12.41 -7.40
C SER A 196 -2.74 10.92 -7.33
N LEU A 197 -2.66 10.37 -6.12
CA LEU A 197 -2.12 9.05 -5.85
C LEU A 197 -3.20 8.08 -5.40
N PHE A 198 -3.07 6.82 -5.81
CA PHE A 198 -3.87 5.72 -5.31
C PHE A 198 -3.00 4.47 -5.11
N SER A 199 -2.98 3.94 -3.90
CA SER A 199 -2.15 2.81 -3.51
C SER A 199 -2.85 1.85 -2.56
N GLY A 200 -2.29 0.65 -2.44
CA GLY A 200 -2.76 -0.32 -1.48
C GLY A 200 -1.77 -1.43 -1.19
N ILE A 201 -1.94 -2.06 -0.05
CA ILE A 201 -1.06 -3.11 0.47
C ILE A 201 -1.87 -4.17 1.22
N LEU A 202 -1.60 -5.45 0.96
CA LEU A 202 -2.18 -6.54 1.75
C LEU A 202 -1.54 -6.57 3.14
N LEU A 203 -2.36 -6.47 4.17
CA LEU A 203 -1.96 -6.56 5.57
C LEU A 203 -1.98 -8.01 6.08
N GLY A 204 -2.97 -8.79 5.68
CA GLY A 204 -3.16 -10.16 6.16
C GLY A 204 -4.34 -10.85 5.47
N ILE A 205 -4.36 -12.18 5.56
CA ILE A 205 -5.40 -13.06 5.00
C ILE A 205 -6.34 -13.58 6.08
#